data_AF-A0A7W2M302-F1
#
_entry.id   AF-A0A7W2M302-F1
#
_cell.length_a   1.000
_cell.length_b   1.000
_cell.length_c   1.000
_cell.angle_alpha   90.00
_cell.angle_beta   90.00
_cell.angle_gamma   90.00
#
_symmetry.space_group_name_H-M   'P 1'
#
loop_
_entity.id
_entity.type
_entity.pdbx_description
1 polymer ?
#
loop_
_entity_poly.entity_id
_entity_poly.type
_entity_poly.pdbx_seq_one_letter_code
_entity_poly.pdbx_strand_id
1 'polypeptide(L)'
;MKNNTVFLFAIISVIVCSCATQMKIKGTPSGALQPLSKTESVVIIEENERITPHENDIKIGNFEIKDGGMSFDCSYDRVKNLAKQKARSVGGNSVKITEHKLPSGLSVCHRIKFEVYKLENTAEFEKELIWSSTNKLKWEYFKDSPKIDRTSFFCGYIDVQFNDVNFLNGKGEVNIYPTFLFECSYVQPLKMSKYLLEYNQVKFDLLEIYSRKMRSEFDKSEINTQEKWTKFAKTIYDKVYREYETDIFNLETETSFGENESALVGWKFKTETGLKEHTEFSSEI
;
A
#
# COMPACT_ATOMS: atom_id res chain seq x y z
N MET A 1 8.48 49.51 -61.67
CA MET A 1 7.49 49.31 -60.59
C MET A 1 7.14 47.83 -60.52
N LYS A 2 7.75 47.07 -59.60
CA LYS A 2 7.38 45.68 -59.28
C LYS A 2 7.38 45.58 -57.76
N ASN A 3 6.19 45.46 -57.18
CA ASN A 3 5.99 45.26 -55.75
C ASN A 3 6.23 43.78 -55.43
N ASN A 4 7.24 43.49 -54.62
CA ASN A 4 7.40 42.19 -53.98
C ASN A 4 6.89 42.32 -52.54
N THR A 5 5.66 41.85 -52.29
CA THR A 5 5.13 41.70 -50.94
C THR A 5 5.43 40.27 -50.49
N VAL A 6 6.53 40.08 -49.77
CA VAL A 6 6.82 38.82 -49.08
C VAL A 6 6.02 38.80 -47.79
N PHE A 7 4.96 38.00 -47.73
CA PHE A 7 4.23 37.73 -46.50
C PHE A 7 5.09 36.82 -45.60
N LEU A 8 5.68 37.42 -44.57
CA LEU A 8 6.38 36.69 -43.52
C LEU A 8 5.33 36.07 -42.59
N PHE A 9 5.01 34.78 -42.77
CA PHE A 9 4.25 34.03 -41.77
C PHE A 9 5.14 33.84 -40.54
N ALA A 10 4.93 34.66 -39.51
CA ALA A 10 5.47 34.42 -38.19
C ALA A 10 4.84 33.15 -37.62
N ILE A 11 5.59 32.04 -37.70
CA ILE A 11 5.27 30.81 -36.98
C ILE A 11 5.41 31.15 -35.49
N ILE A 12 4.29 31.50 -34.87
CA ILE A 12 4.16 31.52 -33.41
C ILE A 12 4.31 30.06 -32.97
N SER A 13 5.54 29.68 -32.67
CA SER A 13 5.85 28.48 -31.92
C SER A 13 5.18 28.64 -30.56
N VAL A 14 3.95 28.13 -30.46
CA VAL A 14 3.29 27.87 -29.20
C VAL A 14 4.14 26.81 -28.52
N ILE A 15 5.10 27.26 -27.72
CA ILE A 15 5.79 26.44 -26.74
C ILE A 15 4.69 25.92 -25.82
N VAL A 16 4.21 24.72 -26.12
CA VAL A 16 3.25 24.02 -25.27
C VAL A 16 3.99 23.75 -23.97
N CYS A 17 3.67 24.55 -22.95
CA CYS A 17 4.11 24.37 -21.59
C CYS A 17 3.87 22.90 -21.22
N SER A 18 4.95 22.14 -21.05
CA SER A 18 4.89 20.83 -20.40
C SER A 18 4.51 21.08 -18.93
N CYS A 19 3.21 21.16 -18.68
CA CYS A 19 2.68 21.12 -17.32
C CYS A 19 3.11 19.79 -16.70
N ALA A 20 4.14 19.84 -15.85
CA ALA A 20 4.58 18.70 -15.07
C ALA A 20 3.53 18.46 -13.97
N THR A 21 2.56 17.57 -14.23
CA THR A 21 1.35 17.33 -13.41
C THR A 21 1.55 16.45 -12.16
N GLN A 22 2.77 16.30 -11.66
CA GLN A 22 3.10 15.24 -10.70
C GLN A 22 3.71 15.74 -9.38
N MET A 23 3.29 15.12 -8.28
CA MET A 23 3.82 15.43 -6.95
C MET A 23 5.33 15.19 -6.91
N LYS A 24 6.09 16.19 -6.47
CA LYS A 24 7.56 16.11 -6.45
C LYS A 24 8.03 15.88 -5.02
N ILE A 25 8.83 14.83 -4.83
CA ILE A 25 9.56 14.60 -3.58
C ILE A 25 10.89 15.34 -3.66
N LYS A 26 11.13 16.29 -2.75
CA LYS A 26 12.41 17.00 -2.62
C LYS A 26 13.07 16.64 -1.29
N GLY A 27 14.39 16.48 -1.30
CA GLY A 27 15.20 16.22 -0.11
C GLY A 27 16.47 15.46 -0.44
N THR A 28 17.48 15.59 0.42
CA THR A 28 18.74 14.86 0.35
C THR A 28 18.89 13.98 1.59
N PRO A 29 19.19 12.67 1.43
CA PRO A 29 19.52 11.83 2.57
C PRO A 29 20.84 12.30 3.19
N SER A 30 20.91 12.28 4.52
CA SER A 30 22.15 12.48 5.29
C SER A 30 23.03 11.22 5.33
N GLY A 31 22.46 10.08 4.91
CA GLY A 31 23.13 8.81 4.61
C GLY A 31 22.07 7.81 4.13
N ALA A 32 22.32 7.04 3.07
CA ALA A 32 21.36 6.03 2.59
C ALA A 32 21.75 4.64 3.12
N LEU A 33 20.82 3.95 3.77
CA LEU A 33 20.98 2.54 4.12
C LEU A 33 20.52 1.66 2.95
N GLN A 34 20.72 0.35 3.06
CA GLN A 34 20.15 -0.58 2.07
C GLN A 34 18.63 -0.40 2.02
N PRO A 35 18.04 -0.33 0.81
CA PRO A 35 16.59 -0.24 0.67
C PRO A 35 15.88 -1.38 1.40
N LEU A 36 14.76 -1.07 2.04
CA LEU A 36 13.92 -2.08 2.66
C LEU A 36 13.18 -2.90 1.59
N SER A 37 12.85 -4.14 1.92
CA SER A 37 12.01 -4.96 1.04
C SER A 37 10.60 -4.36 0.89
N LYS A 38 9.86 -4.75 -0.15
CA LYS A 38 8.51 -4.23 -0.41
C LYS A 38 7.52 -4.54 0.72
N THR A 39 7.71 -5.67 1.41
CA THR A 39 6.83 -6.16 2.47
C THR A 39 7.26 -5.73 3.87
N GLU A 40 8.45 -5.13 4.03
CA GLU A 40 8.86 -4.58 5.32
C GLU A 40 7.98 -3.40 5.71
N SER A 41 7.54 -3.40 6.98
CA SER A 41 6.66 -2.37 7.51
C SER A 41 7.38 -1.03 7.53
N VAL A 42 6.66 0.01 7.14
CA VAL A 42 7.08 1.40 7.33
C VAL A 42 5.97 2.13 8.05
N VAL A 43 6.23 2.51 9.29
CA VAL A 43 5.24 3.18 10.13
C VAL A 43 5.11 4.65 9.79
N ILE A 44 3.89 5.18 9.85
CA ILE A 44 3.63 6.62 9.83
C ILE A 44 3.50 7.08 11.28
N ILE A 45 4.27 8.09 11.64
CA ILE A 45 4.18 8.79 12.90
C ILE A 45 3.57 10.16 12.60
N GLU A 46 2.31 10.33 12.99
CA GLU A 46 1.50 11.52 12.73
C GLU A 46 2.11 12.75 13.42
N GLU A 47 1.74 13.96 12.98
CA GLU A 47 2.33 15.23 13.46
C GLU A 47 2.30 15.35 14.99
N ASN A 48 1.20 14.91 15.62
CA ASN A 48 0.95 14.96 17.05
C ASN A 48 1.59 13.82 17.87
N GLU A 49 2.06 12.74 17.23
CA GLU A 49 2.72 11.61 17.89
C GLU A 49 4.19 11.95 18.17
N ARG A 50 4.78 11.43 19.25
CA ARG A 50 6.19 11.69 19.61
C ARG A 50 7.01 10.43 19.45
N ILE A 51 8.24 10.59 18.95
CA ILE A 51 9.24 9.50 18.96
C ILE A 51 9.89 9.50 20.33
N THR A 52 9.88 8.34 20.99
CA THR A 52 10.72 8.11 22.17
C THR A 52 12.13 7.73 21.69
N PRO A 53 13.16 8.56 21.92
CA PRO A 53 14.48 8.30 21.34
C PRO A 53 15.15 7.07 21.97
N HIS A 54 15.71 6.21 21.11
CA HIS A 54 16.60 5.12 21.46
C HIS A 54 18.03 5.40 20.98
N GLU A 55 19.02 4.73 21.60
CA GLU A 55 20.45 4.95 21.30
C GLU A 55 20.80 4.67 19.84
N ASN A 56 20.14 3.69 19.23
CA ASN A 56 20.40 3.26 17.85
C ASN A 56 19.51 3.93 16.81
N ASP A 57 18.69 4.91 17.17
CA ASP A 57 17.82 5.61 16.22
C ASP A 57 18.62 6.50 15.28
N ILE A 58 18.43 6.31 13.97
CA ILE A 58 19.15 7.07 12.93
C ILE A 58 18.17 7.91 12.13
N LYS A 59 18.35 9.23 12.12
CA LYS A 59 17.68 10.11 11.18
C LYS A 59 18.34 10.03 9.81
N ILE A 60 17.60 9.58 8.80
CA ILE A 60 18.10 9.36 7.44
C ILE A 60 18.00 10.62 6.59
N GLY A 61 16.95 11.42 6.75
CA GLY A 61 16.81 12.65 5.98
C GLY A 61 15.47 13.35 6.17
N ASN A 62 15.37 14.53 5.55
CA ASN A 62 14.17 15.35 5.52
C ASN A 62 13.67 15.42 4.08
N PHE A 63 12.36 15.25 3.92
CA PHE A 63 11.72 15.21 2.62
C PHE A 63 10.44 16.04 2.63
N GLU A 64 10.03 16.45 1.43
CA GLU A 64 8.82 17.22 1.23
C GLU A 64 8.11 16.72 -0.03
N ILE A 65 6.82 16.41 0.10
CA ILE A 65 5.92 16.12 -1.02
C ILE A 65 5.16 17.41 -1.35
N LYS A 66 5.48 18.01 -2.50
CA LYS A 66 4.82 19.21 -3.02
C LYS A 66 3.75 18.89 -4.04
N ASP A 67 2.84 19.85 -4.21
CA ASP A 67 1.82 19.83 -5.25
C ASP A 67 2.47 19.70 -6.64
N GLY A 68 1.90 18.79 -7.44
CA GLY A 68 2.23 18.56 -8.83
C GLY A 68 1.35 19.33 -9.81
N GLY A 69 0.32 20.03 -9.35
CA GLY A 69 -0.73 20.56 -10.21
C GLY A 69 -1.87 19.55 -10.39
N MET A 70 -2.19 19.17 -11.62
CA MET A 70 -3.35 18.33 -11.99
C MET A 70 -3.08 16.84 -11.72
N SER A 71 -2.81 16.47 -10.46
CA SER A 71 -2.74 15.09 -10.01
C SER A 71 -4.15 14.60 -9.64
N PHE A 72 -4.60 13.47 -10.21
CA PHE A 72 -5.98 12.98 -10.06
C PHE A 72 -6.26 12.27 -8.71
N ASP A 73 -5.22 11.81 -8.01
CA ASP A 73 -5.30 11.27 -6.65
C ASP A 73 -4.17 11.88 -5.80
N CYS A 74 -4.55 12.75 -4.87
CA CYS A 74 -3.66 13.38 -3.90
C CYS A 74 -4.30 13.44 -2.51
N SER A 75 -5.05 12.38 -2.18
CA SER A 75 -5.56 12.08 -0.85
C SER A 75 -4.44 11.99 0.18
N TYR A 76 -4.78 12.12 1.45
CA TYR A 76 -3.78 11.99 2.52
C TYR A 76 -3.11 10.62 2.52
N ASP A 77 -3.88 9.55 2.28
CA ASP A 77 -3.37 8.18 2.23
C ASP A 77 -2.41 7.99 1.06
N ARG A 78 -2.71 8.56 -0.11
CA ARG A 78 -1.79 8.56 -1.24
C ARG A 78 -0.46 9.21 -0.89
N VAL A 79 -0.50 10.35 -0.21
CA VAL A 79 0.70 11.09 0.19
C VAL A 79 1.51 10.33 1.25
N LYS A 80 0.85 9.71 2.22
CA LYS A 80 1.50 8.81 3.19
C LYS A 80 2.16 7.62 2.49
N ASN A 81 1.51 7.02 1.49
CA ASN A 81 2.07 5.90 0.73
C ASN A 81 3.31 6.30 -0.08
N LEU A 82 3.30 7.47 -0.72
CA LEU A 82 4.49 8.03 -1.37
C LEU A 82 5.63 8.26 -0.37
N ALA A 83 5.33 8.74 0.83
CA ALA A 83 6.32 8.90 1.88
C ALA A 83 6.89 7.55 2.37
N LYS A 84 6.04 6.52 2.56
CA LYS A 84 6.48 5.15 2.87
C LYS A 84 7.40 4.60 1.77
N GLN A 85 7.03 4.72 0.50
CA GLN A 85 7.88 4.31 -0.63
C GLN A 85 9.23 5.03 -0.61
N LYS A 86 9.22 6.34 -0.34
CA LYS A 86 10.46 7.11 -0.22
C LYS A 86 11.33 6.64 0.95
N ALA A 87 10.74 6.36 2.11
CA ALA A 87 11.46 5.82 3.27
C ALA A 87 12.10 4.47 2.96
N ARG A 88 11.35 3.54 2.35
CA ARG A 88 11.88 2.25 1.88
C ARG A 88 13.08 2.43 0.95
N SER A 89 12.98 3.35 -0.02
CA SER A 89 14.03 3.59 -1.02
C SER A 89 15.35 4.11 -0.42
N VAL A 90 15.34 4.60 0.83
CA VAL A 90 16.54 5.10 1.53
C VAL A 90 16.88 4.26 2.76
N GLY A 91 16.19 3.13 2.96
CA GLY A 91 16.40 2.18 4.05
C GLY A 91 15.82 2.59 5.40
N GLY A 92 14.83 3.48 5.43
CA GLY A 92 14.11 3.89 6.64
C GLY A 92 12.85 3.07 6.89
N ASN A 93 12.61 2.71 8.16
CA ASN A 93 11.43 1.95 8.61
C ASN A 93 10.33 2.86 9.21
N SER A 94 10.51 4.17 9.18
CA SER A 94 9.51 5.11 9.70
C SER A 94 9.51 6.44 8.97
N VAL A 95 8.33 7.06 8.94
CA VAL A 95 8.05 8.38 8.38
C VAL A 95 7.42 9.22 9.48
N LYS A 96 8.14 10.21 9.98
CA LYS A 96 7.60 11.20 10.90
C LYS A 96 7.09 12.40 10.13
N ILE A 97 5.79 12.63 10.16
CA ILE A 97 5.19 13.82 9.56
C ILE A 97 5.46 15.00 10.49
N THR A 98 6.03 16.07 9.94
CA THR A 98 6.38 17.28 10.69
C THR A 98 5.52 18.48 10.32
N GLU A 99 4.85 18.42 9.18
CA GLU A 99 3.90 19.44 8.75
C GLU A 99 2.92 18.81 7.76
N HIS A 100 1.61 18.87 8.05
CA HIS A 100 0.57 18.53 7.09
C HIS A 100 -0.23 19.77 6.66
N LYS A 101 -0.24 20.07 5.36
CA LYS A 101 -1.12 21.09 4.76
C LYS A 101 -2.25 20.45 3.99
N LEU A 102 -3.47 20.83 4.36
CA LEU A 102 -4.67 20.51 3.62
C LEU A 102 -4.70 21.20 2.24
N PRO A 103 -5.53 20.69 1.32
CA PRO A 103 -5.94 21.43 0.14
C PRO A 103 -6.44 22.84 0.51
N SER A 104 -6.11 23.82 -0.31
CA SER A 104 -6.45 25.25 -0.12
C SER A 104 -6.82 25.86 -1.46
N GLY A 105 -7.40 27.07 -1.50
CA GLY A 105 -7.92 27.67 -2.75
C GLY A 105 -6.93 27.78 -3.93
N LEU A 106 -5.62 27.62 -3.70
CA LEU A 106 -4.57 27.61 -4.74
C LEU A 106 -3.96 26.22 -5.02
N SER A 107 -4.32 25.18 -4.24
CA SER A 107 -3.74 23.83 -4.34
C SER A 107 -4.77 22.79 -3.90
N VAL A 108 -5.13 21.87 -4.78
CA VAL A 108 -6.15 20.83 -4.52
C VAL A 108 -5.60 19.60 -3.77
N CYS A 109 -4.31 19.57 -3.48
CA CYS A 109 -3.62 18.39 -2.97
C CYS A 109 -3.12 18.52 -1.53
N HIS A 110 -3.14 17.40 -0.81
CA HIS A 110 -2.44 17.29 0.48
C HIS A 110 -0.93 17.45 0.26
N ARG A 111 -0.27 18.23 1.11
CA ARG A 111 1.18 18.45 1.07
C ARG A 111 1.75 18.12 2.44
N ILE A 112 2.86 17.39 2.48
CA ILE A 112 3.52 17.06 3.73
C ILE A 112 5.01 17.36 3.70
N LYS A 113 5.54 17.78 4.84
CA LYS A 113 6.96 17.61 5.17
C LYS A 113 7.08 16.44 6.13
N PHE A 114 8.13 15.66 5.94
CA PHE A 114 8.37 14.50 6.75
C PHE A 114 9.86 14.21 6.89
N GLU A 115 10.16 13.45 7.92
CA GLU A 115 11.50 12.99 8.24
C GLU A 115 11.48 11.46 8.17
N VAL A 116 12.56 10.88 7.67
CA VAL A 116 12.70 9.43 7.59
C VAL A 116 13.72 9.00 8.64
N TYR A 117 13.39 7.95 9.38
CA TYR A 117 14.27 7.36 10.37
C TYR A 117 14.42 5.85 10.16
N LYS A 118 15.54 5.30 10.64
CA LYS A 118 15.67 3.90 11.05
C LYS A 118 15.56 3.88 12.57
N LEU A 119 14.38 3.52 13.08
CA LEU A 119 14.13 3.39 14.51
C LEU A 119 14.43 1.97 14.97
N GLU A 120 14.92 1.83 16.20
CA GLU A 120 15.13 0.52 16.83
C GLU A 120 13.80 -0.19 17.10
N ASN A 121 12.77 0.56 17.52
CA ASN A 121 11.44 0.04 17.83
C ASN A 121 10.35 0.87 17.14
N THR A 122 9.51 0.21 16.35
CA THR A 122 8.37 0.82 15.66
C THR A 122 7.02 0.33 16.17
N ALA A 123 6.98 -0.62 17.11
CA ALA A 123 5.80 -1.40 17.47
C ALA A 123 4.61 -0.53 17.93
N GLU A 124 4.89 0.60 18.61
CA GLU A 124 3.84 1.52 19.06
C GLU A 124 3.12 2.24 17.91
N PHE A 125 3.79 2.40 16.76
CA PHE A 125 3.27 3.08 15.57
C PHE A 125 2.74 2.12 14.51
N GLU A 126 2.89 0.81 14.71
CA GLU A 126 2.37 -0.19 13.77
C GLU A 126 0.84 -0.29 13.87
N LYS A 127 0.19 -0.02 12.74
CA LYS A 127 -1.27 -0.05 12.56
C LYS A 127 -1.71 -1.12 11.55
N GLU A 128 -0.77 -1.64 10.77
CA GLU A 128 -1.03 -2.61 9.71
C GLU A 128 0.14 -3.58 9.54
N LEU A 129 -0.14 -4.73 8.93
CA LEU A 129 0.83 -5.72 8.50
C LEU A 129 0.56 -6.09 7.06
N ILE A 130 1.58 -5.98 6.21
CA ILE A 130 1.55 -6.52 4.83
C ILE A 130 1.93 -7.99 4.90
N TRP A 131 1.24 -8.83 4.12
CA TRP A 131 1.51 -10.27 4.12
C TRP A 131 2.97 -10.55 3.77
N SER A 132 3.57 -11.48 4.49
CA SER A 132 4.82 -12.12 4.08
C SER A 132 4.85 -13.58 4.55
N SER A 133 5.72 -14.36 3.93
CA SER A 133 5.97 -15.75 4.30
C SER A 133 6.56 -15.89 5.71
N THR A 134 7.25 -14.84 6.19
CA THR A 134 7.99 -14.83 7.47
C THR A 134 7.27 -14.11 8.61
N ASN A 135 6.51 -13.05 8.31
CA ASN A 135 5.81 -12.23 9.30
C ASN A 135 4.35 -12.69 9.42
N LYS A 136 4.16 -13.74 10.23
CA LYS A 136 2.84 -14.32 10.52
C LYS A 136 2.06 -13.48 11.52
N LEU A 137 0.73 -13.64 11.50
CA LEU A 137 -0.17 -13.03 12.48
C LEU A 137 0.17 -13.47 13.89
N LYS A 138 -0.02 -12.55 14.83
CA LYS A 138 0.12 -12.75 16.27
C LYS A 138 -1.02 -12.05 16.98
N TRP A 139 -1.37 -12.50 18.18
CA TRP A 139 -2.47 -11.91 18.95
C TRP A 139 -2.23 -10.45 19.34
N GLU A 140 -0.98 -10.02 19.46
CA GLU A 140 -0.60 -8.61 19.70
C GLU A 140 -1.06 -7.64 18.60
N TYR A 141 -1.40 -8.15 17.41
CA TYR A 141 -1.89 -7.35 16.29
C TYR A 141 -3.41 -7.18 16.28
N PHE A 142 -4.17 -7.85 17.16
CA PHE A 142 -5.63 -7.71 17.26
C PHE A 142 -5.97 -6.67 18.32
N LYS A 143 -5.99 -5.38 17.93
CA LYS A 143 -6.04 -4.23 18.85
C LYS A 143 -7.45 -3.65 19.07
N ASP A 144 -8.47 -4.06 18.30
CA ASP A 144 -9.85 -3.61 18.50
C ASP A 144 -10.51 -4.28 19.73
N SER A 145 -11.53 -3.63 20.26
CA SER A 145 -12.34 -4.17 21.36
C SER A 145 -13.18 -5.37 20.90
N PRO A 146 -13.19 -6.49 21.65
CA PRO A 146 -13.96 -7.67 21.28
C PRO A 146 -15.47 -7.42 21.23
N LYS A 147 -16.13 -7.95 20.19
CA LYS A 147 -17.59 -7.86 19.99
C LYS A 147 -18.24 -9.23 20.20
N ILE A 148 -19.49 -9.24 20.67
CA ILE A 148 -20.18 -10.46 21.13
C ILE A 148 -20.53 -11.42 19.98
N ASP A 149 -20.54 -10.93 18.73
CA ASP A 149 -21.00 -11.67 17.56
C ASP A 149 -20.04 -12.76 17.08
N ARG A 150 -18.74 -12.66 17.35
CA ARG A 150 -17.72 -13.61 16.86
C ARG A 150 -16.60 -13.85 17.88
N THR A 151 -15.92 -14.99 17.74
CA THR A 151 -14.72 -15.35 18.53
C THR A 151 -13.52 -14.48 18.17
N SER A 152 -13.39 -14.09 16.90
CA SER A 152 -12.40 -13.16 16.39
C SER A 152 -12.93 -12.47 15.14
N PHE A 153 -12.35 -11.33 14.81
CA PHE A 153 -12.59 -10.61 13.57
C PHE A 153 -11.26 -10.21 12.95
N PHE A 154 -11.10 -10.61 11.68
CA PHE A 154 -9.95 -10.32 10.85
C PHE A 154 -10.31 -9.17 9.92
N CYS A 155 -9.68 -8.02 10.10
CA CYS A 155 -9.84 -6.86 9.26
C CYS A 155 -8.70 -6.82 8.24
N GLY A 156 -8.93 -7.36 7.04
CA GLY A 156 -7.93 -7.36 5.99
C GLY A 156 -8.50 -7.06 4.61
N TYR A 157 -7.67 -6.50 3.74
CA TYR A 157 -8.05 -6.05 2.41
C TYR A 157 -6.88 -6.14 1.43
N ILE A 158 -7.18 -6.03 0.14
CA ILE A 158 -6.18 -5.91 -0.93
C ILE A 158 -6.05 -4.43 -1.26
N ASP A 159 -4.93 -3.82 -0.87
CA ASP A 159 -4.58 -2.46 -1.24
C ASP A 159 -4.03 -2.44 -2.67
N VAL A 160 -4.63 -1.66 -3.57
CA VAL A 160 -4.23 -1.56 -4.97
C VAL A 160 -3.91 -0.11 -5.29
N GLN A 161 -2.65 0.14 -5.61
CA GLN A 161 -2.11 1.47 -5.83
C GLN A 161 -1.59 1.58 -7.27
N PHE A 162 -2.00 2.61 -7.99
CA PHE A 162 -1.40 2.96 -9.28
C PHE A 162 -0.39 4.08 -9.12
N ASN A 163 0.87 3.83 -9.43
CA ASN A 163 1.96 4.78 -9.35
C ASN A 163 2.31 5.27 -10.77
N ASP A 164 1.87 6.48 -11.10
CA ASP A 164 2.21 7.17 -12.35
C ASP A 164 3.69 7.62 -12.36
N VAL A 165 4.65 6.69 -12.55
CA VAL A 165 6.06 7.08 -12.56
C VAL A 165 6.89 6.36 -13.63
N ASN A 166 6.90 6.93 -14.83
CA ASN A 166 8.13 7.08 -15.61
C ASN A 166 7.97 8.15 -16.70
N PHE A 167 8.50 9.36 -16.46
CA PHE A 167 8.51 10.48 -17.42
C PHE A 167 9.21 10.12 -18.73
N LEU A 168 10.15 9.17 -18.69
CA LEU A 168 10.93 8.75 -19.87
C LEU A 168 10.18 7.76 -20.77
N ASN A 169 9.28 6.93 -20.21
CA ASN A 169 8.64 5.82 -20.93
C ASN A 169 7.10 5.87 -20.94
N GLY A 170 6.48 6.81 -20.21
CA GLY A 170 5.02 6.99 -20.15
C GLY A 170 4.23 5.86 -19.49
N LYS A 171 4.90 4.92 -18.80
CA LYS A 171 4.28 3.77 -18.14
C LYS A 171 4.23 3.96 -16.62
N GLY A 172 3.05 3.77 -16.04
CA GLY A 172 2.83 3.63 -14.61
C GLY A 172 3.03 2.19 -14.12
N GLU A 173 3.12 2.04 -12.81
CA GLU A 173 3.30 0.76 -12.10
C GLU A 173 2.11 0.51 -11.19
N VAL A 174 1.65 -0.73 -11.10
CA VAL A 174 0.59 -1.13 -10.16
C VAL A 174 1.22 -1.90 -9.01
N ASN A 175 1.03 -1.41 -7.79
CA ASN A 175 1.43 -2.08 -6.57
C ASN A 175 0.19 -2.65 -5.87
N ILE A 176 0.27 -3.92 -5.45
CA ILE A 176 -0.84 -4.63 -4.81
C ILE A 176 -0.32 -5.21 -3.50
N TYR A 177 -0.94 -4.88 -2.37
CA TYR A 177 -0.52 -5.30 -1.04
C TYR A 177 -1.68 -5.96 -0.26
N PRO A 178 -1.63 -7.26 0.01
CA PRO A 178 -2.51 -7.89 1.00
C PRO A 178 -2.18 -7.35 2.39
N THR A 179 -3.15 -6.69 3.02
CA THR A 179 -2.93 -5.90 4.23
C THR A 179 -3.89 -6.33 5.33
N PHE A 180 -3.36 -6.51 6.54
CA PHE A 180 -4.11 -6.74 7.78
C PHE A 180 -4.05 -5.48 8.66
N LEU A 181 -5.19 -5.02 9.16
CA LEU A 181 -5.33 -3.81 9.97
C LEU A 181 -5.52 -4.16 11.44
N PHE A 182 -4.72 -3.55 12.31
CA PHE A 182 -4.69 -3.92 13.72
C PHE A 182 -5.87 -3.35 14.49
N GLU A 183 -6.20 -2.08 14.23
CA GLU A 183 -7.18 -1.29 14.98
C GLU A 183 -8.64 -1.68 14.73
N CYS A 184 -8.91 -2.47 13.70
CA CYS A 184 -10.25 -3.03 13.44
C CYS A 184 -10.31 -4.55 13.61
N SER A 185 -9.22 -5.19 14.04
CA SER A 185 -9.19 -6.64 14.28
C SER A 185 -9.24 -6.93 15.77
N TYR A 186 -10.08 -7.88 16.19
CA TYR A 186 -10.22 -8.25 17.59
C TYR A 186 -10.25 -9.77 17.79
N VAL A 187 -10.01 -10.21 19.02
CA VAL A 187 -10.21 -11.59 19.45
C VAL A 187 -10.78 -11.61 20.86
N GLN A 188 -11.69 -12.53 21.14
CA GLN A 188 -12.19 -12.77 22.48
C GLN A 188 -11.08 -13.38 23.35
N PRO A 189 -10.65 -12.74 24.46
CA PRO A 189 -9.48 -13.20 25.22
C PRO A 189 -9.56 -14.66 25.67
N LEU A 190 -10.75 -15.12 26.05
CA LEU A 190 -10.99 -16.51 26.49
C LEU A 190 -11.06 -17.53 25.34
N LYS A 191 -11.07 -17.06 24.09
CA LYS A 191 -11.10 -17.90 22.88
C LYS A 191 -9.75 -17.93 22.16
N MET A 192 -8.75 -17.17 22.63
CA MET A 192 -7.41 -17.19 22.06
C MET A 192 -6.84 -18.61 22.10
N SER A 193 -6.53 -19.16 20.94
CA SER A 193 -5.92 -20.48 20.79
C SER A 193 -4.99 -20.50 19.59
N LYS A 194 -4.11 -21.50 19.51
CA LYS A 194 -3.26 -21.68 18.32
C LYS A 194 -4.11 -21.86 17.06
N TYR A 195 -5.19 -22.65 17.15
CA TYR A 195 -6.06 -22.96 16.01
C TYR A 195 -6.85 -21.74 15.53
N LEU A 196 -7.35 -20.90 16.44
CA LEU A 196 -8.03 -19.68 16.05
C LEU A 196 -7.07 -18.67 15.40
N LEU A 197 -5.80 -18.64 15.82
CA LEU A 197 -4.79 -17.81 15.16
C LEU A 197 -4.49 -18.34 13.75
N GLU A 198 -4.35 -19.66 13.60
CA GLU A 198 -4.18 -20.31 12.29
C GLU A 198 -5.37 -20.05 11.35
N TYR A 199 -6.60 -20.07 11.87
CA TYR A 199 -7.80 -19.69 11.12
C TYR A 199 -7.72 -18.26 10.57
N ASN A 200 -7.29 -17.31 11.39
CA ASN A 200 -7.08 -15.93 10.93
C ASN A 200 -5.88 -15.82 9.95
N GLN A 201 -4.84 -16.64 10.13
CA GLN A 201 -3.72 -16.71 9.19
C GLN A 201 -4.16 -17.23 7.82
N VAL A 202 -5.06 -18.21 7.76
CA VAL A 202 -5.64 -18.70 6.50
C VAL A 202 -6.35 -17.57 5.75
N LYS A 203 -7.10 -16.70 6.43
CA LYS A 203 -7.71 -15.52 5.79
C LYS A 203 -6.65 -14.59 5.18
N PHE A 204 -5.54 -14.39 5.89
CA PHE A 204 -4.45 -13.55 5.41
C PHE A 204 -3.69 -14.19 4.22
N ASP A 205 -3.49 -15.51 4.25
CA ASP A 205 -2.90 -16.26 3.16
C ASP A 205 -3.80 -16.24 1.91
N LEU A 206 -5.13 -16.32 2.07
CA LEU A 206 -6.08 -16.12 0.98
C LEU A 206 -5.94 -14.73 0.36
N LEU A 207 -5.80 -13.66 1.15
CA LEU A 207 -5.56 -12.32 0.60
C LEU A 207 -4.33 -12.27 -0.31
N GLU A 208 -3.22 -12.93 0.06
CA GLU A 208 -2.05 -12.99 -0.82
C GLU A 208 -2.30 -13.84 -2.07
N ILE A 209 -2.95 -15.00 -1.96
CA ILE A 209 -3.28 -15.83 -3.13
C ILE A 209 -4.10 -15.04 -4.15
N TYR A 210 -5.12 -14.33 -3.69
CA TYR A 210 -5.94 -13.49 -4.56
C TYR A 210 -5.21 -12.22 -5.01
N SER A 211 -4.28 -11.69 -4.21
CA SER A 211 -3.39 -10.60 -4.64
C SER A 211 -2.46 -11.04 -5.78
N ARG A 212 -1.90 -12.25 -5.75
CA ARG A 212 -1.11 -12.83 -6.85
C ARG A 212 -1.94 -12.97 -8.12
N LYS A 213 -3.15 -13.52 -7.98
CA LYS A 213 -4.10 -13.60 -9.10
C LYS A 213 -4.41 -12.20 -9.67
N MET A 214 -4.63 -11.22 -8.80
CA MET A 214 -4.86 -9.84 -9.22
C MET A 214 -3.65 -9.27 -9.96
N ARG A 215 -2.43 -9.40 -9.43
CA ARG A 215 -1.20 -8.98 -10.12
C ARG A 215 -1.06 -9.65 -11.50
N SER A 216 -1.37 -10.95 -11.60
CA SER A 216 -1.36 -11.68 -12.87
C SER A 216 -2.35 -11.12 -13.90
N GLU A 217 -3.59 -10.81 -13.48
CA GLU A 217 -4.60 -10.25 -14.40
C GLU A 217 -4.29 -8.80 -14.80
N PHE A 218 -3.71 -8.01 -13.90
CA PHE A 218 -3.24 -6.65 -14.20
C PHE A 218 -2.07 -6.66 -15.18
N ASP A 219 -1.12 -7.60 -15.02
CA ASP A 219 -0.01 -7.79 -15.94
C ASP A 219 -0.48 -8.21 -17.34
N LYS A 220 -1.36 -9.22 -17.44
CA LYS A 220 -1.98 -9.67 -18.71
C LYS A 220 -2.75 -8.56 -19.42
N SER A 221 -3.40 -7.68 -18.66
CA SER A 221 -4.14 -6.55 -19.20
C SER A 221 -3.27 -5.32 -19.45
N GLU A 222 -1.96 -5.44 -19.15
CA GLU A 222 -0.96 -4.40 -19.27
C GLU A 222 -1.42 -3.08 -18.63
N ILE A 223 -1.90 -3.12 -17.39
CA ILE A 223 -2.37 -1.94 -16.67
C ILE A 223 -1.18 -1.06 -16.29
N ASN A 224 -0.70 -0.28 -17.26
CA ASN A 224 0.49 0.56 -17.16
C ASN A 224 0.25 1.99 -17.64
N THR A 225 -1.01 2.39 -17.87
CA THR A 225 -1.37 3.78 -18.17
C THR A 225 -2.61 4.17 -17.39
N GLN A 226 -2.76 5.48 -17.11
CA GLN A 226 -3.94 6.01 -16.42
C GLN A 226 -5.25 5.69 -17.17
N GLU A 227 -5.21 5.66 -18.51
CA GLU A 227 -6.37 5.28 -19.33
C GLU A 227 -6.77 3.82 -19.08
N LYS A 228 -5.82 2.88 -19.17
CA LYS A 228 -6.08 1.45 -18.92
C LYS A 228 -6.50 1.21 -17.47
N TRP A 229 -5.85 1.88 -16.53
CA TRP A 229 -6.23 1.85 -15.11
C TRP A 229 -7.69 2.23 -14.93
N THR A 230 -8.09 3.41 -15.43
CA THR A 230 -9.45 3.93 -15.29
C THR A 230 -10.48 3.00 -15.97
N LYS A 231 -10.12 2.38 -17.08
CA LYS A 231 -11.03 1.55 -17.88
C LYS A 231 -11.18 0.12 -17.36
N PHE A 232 -10.11 -0.49 -16.86
CA PHE A 232 -10.06 -1.94 -16.63
C PHE A 232 -9.78 -2.34 -15.18
N ALA A 233 -9.06 -1.53 -14.39
CA ALA A 233 -8.59 -1.93 -13.05
C ALA A 233 -9.75 -2.32 -12.14
N LYS A 234 -10.84 -1.53 -12.12
CA LYS A 234 -12.02 -1.82 -11.28
C LYS A 234 -12.67 -3.16 -11.64
N THR A 235 -12.81 -3.45 -12.93
CA THR A 235 -13.43 -4.71 -13.39
C THR A 235 -12.60 -5.92 -12.97
N ILE A 236 -11.27 -5.83 -13.10
CA ILE A 236 -10.35 -6.89 -12.67
C ILE A 236 -10.44 -7.06 -11.15
N TYR A 237 -10.38 -5.94 -10.41
CA TYR A 237 -10.52 -5.93 -8.95
C TYR A 237 -11.81 -6.60 -8.50
N ASP A 238 -12.97 -6.13 -8.96
CA ASP A 238 -14.28 -6.65 -8.57
C ASP A 238 -14.44 -8.14 -8.89
N LYS A 239 -13.86 -8.59 -10.01
CA LYS A 239 -13.88 -10.01 -10.38
C LYS A 239 -13.07 -10.85 -9.38
N VAL A 240 -11.81 -10.50 -9.15
CA VAL A 240 -10.92 -11.27 -8.27
C VAL A 240 -11.39 -11.18 -6.81
N TYR A 241 -11.86 -10.01 -6.36
CA TYR A 241 -12.33 -9.81 -4.99
C TYR A 241 -13.61 -10.61 -4.69
N ARG A 242 -14.54 -10.75 -5.64
CA ARG A 242 -15.72 -11.62 -5.44
C ARG A 242 -15.35 -13.10 -5.26
N GLU A 243 -14.32 -13.57 -5.94
CA GLU A 243 -13.82 -14.93 -5.73
C GLU A 243 -13.22 -15.07 -4.32
N TYR A 244 -12.44 -14.08 -3.86
CA TYR A 244 -11.95 -14.02 -2.49
C TYR A 244 -13.10 -14.03 -1.46
N GLU A 245 -14.13 -13.20 -1.64
CA GLU A 245 -15.29 -13.18 -0.75
C GLU A 245 -16.03 -14.52 -0.70
N THR A 246 -16.10 -15.21 -1.84
CA THR A 246 -16.69 -16.56 -1.92
C THR A 246 -15.89 -17.54 -1.07
N ASP A 247 -14.56 -17.50 -1.17
CA ASP A 247 -13.68 -18.37 -0.38
C ASP A 247 -13.73 -18.03 1.12
N ILE A 248 -13.79 -16.74 1.48
CA ILE A 248 -14.00 -16.33 2.87
C ILE A 248 -15.34 -16.84 3.39
N PHE A 249 -16.43 -16.67 2.63
CA PHE A 249 -17.75 -17.16 3.03
C PHE A 249 -17.75 -18.68 3.28
N ASN A 250 -17.14 -19.46 2.38
CA ASN A 250 -17.03 -20.91 2.52
C ASN A 250 -16.18 -21.29 3.74
N LEU A 251 -15.01 -20.64 3.92
CA LEU A 251 -14.14 -20.83 5.08
C LEU A 251 -14.91 -20.56 6.38
N GLU A 252 -15.59 -19.42 6.48
CA GLU A 252 -16.34 -19.02 7.68
C GLU A 252 -17.48 -20.01 7.97
N THR A 253 -18.19 -20.46 6.93
CA THR A 253 -19.30 -21.42 7.07
C THR A 253 -18.82 -22.80 7.49
N GLU A 254 -17.84 -23.37 6.78
CA GLU A 254 -17.35 -24.73 7.00
C GLU A 254 -16.61 -24.87 8.34
N THR A 255 -15.88 -23.83 8.75
CA THR A 255 -15.14 -23.83 10.01
C THR A 255 -15.96 -23.31 11.19
N SER A 256 -17.23 -22.92 10.99
CA SER A 256 -18.05 -22.27 12.02
C SER A 256 -17.31 -21.08 12.65
N PHE A 257 -16.84 -20.16 11.81
CA PHE A 257 -16.04 -19.00 12.21
C PHE A 257 -14.78 -19.35 13.02
N GLY A 258 -14.12 -20.46 12.65
CA GLY A 258 -12.89 -20.93 13.29
C GLY A 258 -13.10 -21.79 14.55
N GLU A 259 -14.33 -22.15 14.90
CA GLU A 259 -14.61 -23.05 16.04
C GLU A 259 -14.47 -24.54 15.69
N ASN A 260 -14.53 -24.91 14.40
CA ASN A 260 -14.33 -26.28 13.93
C ASN A 260 -12.91 -26.47 13.38
N GLU A 261 -12.01 -26.95 14.25
CA GLU A 261 -10.59 -27.17 13.93
C GLU A 261 -10.37 -28.24 12.85
N SER A 262 -11.22 -29.26 12.80
CA SER A 262 -11.07 -30.35 11.82
C SER A 262 -11.38 -29.87 10.40
N ALA A 263 -12.38 -29.00 10.25
CA ALA A 263 -12.70 -28.36 8.97
C ALA A 263 -11.59 -27.40 8.49
N LEU A 264 -10.84 -26.78 9.42
CA LEU A 264 -9.74 -25.87 9.08
C LEU A 264 -8.57 -26.57 8.36
N VAL A 265 -8.36 -27.88 8.60
CA VAL A 265 -7.23 -28.63 8.02
C VAL A 265 -7.25 -28.59 6.49
N GLY A 266 -8.42 -28.75 5.87
CA GLY A 266 -8.57 -28.67 4.41
C GLY A 266 -8.20 -27.30 3.86
N TRP A 267 -8.59 -26.24 4.56
CA TRP A 267 -8.27 -24.85 4.18
C TRP A 267 -6.79 -24.53 4.31
N LYS A 268 -6.13 -25.02 5.35
CA LYS A 268 -4.67 -24.89 5.50
C LYS A 268 -3.94 -25.55 4.33
N PHE A 269 -4.33 -26.76 3.96
CA PHE A 269 -3.73 -27.45 2.82
C PHE A 269 -3.99 -26.68 1.50
N LYS A 270 -5.21 -26.15 1.32
CA LYS A 270 -5.58 -25.32 0.17
C LYS A 270 -4.69 -24.08 0.07
N THR A 271 -4.53 -23.32 1.16
CA THR A 271 -3.71 -22.11 1.15
C THR A 271 -2.22 -22.42 1.00
N GLU A 272 -1.69 -23.45 1.65
CA GLU A 272 -0.31 -23.89 1.48
C GLU A 272 0.01 -24.30 0.03
N THR A 273 -0.96 -24.90 -0.66
CA THR A 273 -0.83 -25.26 -2.08
C THR A 273 -0.96 -24.03 -2.96
N GLY A 274 -1.97 -23.18 -2.73
CA GLY A 274 -2.18 -21.95 -3.51
C GLY A 274 -1.03 -20.95 -3.38
N LEU A 275 -0.36 -20.90 -2.23
CA LEU A 275 0.86 -20.09 -2.03
C LEU A 275 2.09 -20.61 -2.80
N LYS A 276 2.01 -21.78 -3.43
CA LYS A 276 3.04 -22.28 -4.37
C LYS A 276 2.67 -22.01 -5.83
N GLU A 277 1.48 -21.47 -6.08
CA GLU A 277 1.04 -21.04 -7.40
C GLU A 277 1.34 -19.54 -7.60
N HIS A 278 1.52 -19.14 -8.86
CA HIS A 278 1.77 -17.75 -9.26
C HIS A 278 2.88 -17.09 -8.44
N THR A 279 3.96 -17.82 -8.15
CA THR A 279 5.05 -17.34 -7.29
C THR A 279 5.74 -16.11 -7.89
N GLU A 280 5.77 -16.00 -9.22
CA GLU A 280 6.26 -14.85 -9.97
C GLU A 280 5.48 -13.55 -9.69
N PHE A 281 4.26 -13.68 -9.14
CA PHE A 281 3.41 -12.58 -8.73
C PHE A 281 3.35 -12.42 -7.20
N SER A 282 4.27 -13.01 -6.43
CA SER A 282 4.31 -12.84 -4.97
C SER A 282 4.50 -11.38 -4.55
N SER A 283 3.90 -10.98 -3.41
CA SER A 283 4.13 -9.66 -2.78
C SER A 283 5.60 -9.41 -2.40
N GLU A 284 6.37 -10.48 -2.25
CA GLU A 284 7.76 -10.46 -1.82
C GLU A 284 8.78 -10.26 -2.96
N ILE A 285 8.33 -10.15 -4.22
CA ILE A 285 9.14 -9.88 -5.42
C ILE A 285 9.01 -8.41 -5.82
#